data_AF-A0ABD2BGB0-F1
#
_entry.id   AF-A0ABD2BGB0-F1
#
_cell.length_a   1.000
_cell.length_b   1.000
_cell.length_c   1.000
_cell.angle_alpha   90.00
_cell.angle_beta   90.00
_cell.angle_gamma   90.00
#
_symmetry.space_group_name_H-M   'P 1'
#
loop_
_entity.id
_entity.type
_entity.pdbx_description
1 polymer ?
#
loop_
_entity_poly.entity_id
_entity_poly.type
_entity_poly.pdbx_seq_one_letter_code
_entity_poly.pdbx_strand_id
1 'polypeptide(L)'
;MTLFLLMPFFPCIMDVIVPLNDSRPLRPIFKSEYFIDEDQHFFPIYFHMSIVIVIGITVLISADILLLVFNSHVCGIFTAVGFRLEHLLKSQTDSTTLLDHRSRRMCFEHIIRTIEIHKRALEFAELIESSYSFFLLFQVGSSLVCMSLSLYQILIVLKKSSEAFRYLAFAAAQLVHIFCMCYPGQKIIDYSSDICIKAYSGLWYEAPIEIHRLILLVIRRSLQPCYLTAGKAFIFCLESFSTIVQTSTSYFMLSMILITYSYYIVIIQRYYLHIDRPFCHVTCRYRLITCNNLYTIRIVLTGIKYIKTKLRTYIGLRGRRQRSEAFLKLKKITYFQVSFSNREISFLDSHLTAN
;
A
#
# COMPACT_ATOMS: atom_id res chain seq x y z
N MET A 1 12.04 -7.67 15.78
CA MET A 1 11.35 -7.83 17.09
C MET A 1 12.30 -7.66 18.25
N THR A 2 13.37 -8.44 18.33
CA THR A 2 14.41 -8.32 19.37
C THR A 2 14.98 -6.90 19.49
N LEU A 3 15.35 -6.26 18.38
CA LEU A 3 15.86 -4.89 18.36
C LEU A 3 14.84 -3.83 18.84
N PHE A 4 13.54 -4.07 18.62
CA PHE A 4 12.48 -3.14 19.03
C PHE A 4 12.20 -3.24 20.53
N LEU A 5 12.21 -4.46 21.07
CA LEU A 5 12.08 -4.70 22.51
C LEU A 5 13.31 -4.23 23.29
N LEU A 6 14.52 -4.30 22.71
CA LEU A 6 15.72 -3.81 23.39
C LEU A 6 15.83 -2.27 23.44
N MET A 7 14.98 -1.55 22.70
CA MET A 7 15.07 -0.10 22.56
C MET A 7 14.97 0.66 23.90
N PRO A 8 14.08 0.31 24.85
CA PRO A 8 13.99 1.01 26.14
C PRO A 8 15.13 0.71 27.11
N PHE A 9 15.95 -0.31 26.84
CA PHE A 9 17.15 -0.62 27.63
C PHE A 9 18.40 0.15 27.14
N PHE A 10 18.35 0.73 25.95
CA PHE A 10 19.45 1.52 25.40
C PHE A 10 19.88 2.70 26.30
N PRO A 11 18.96 3.46 26.95
CA PRO A 11 19.32 4.48 27.93
C PRO A 11 20.07 3.90 29.15
N CYS A 12 19.64 2.75 29.69
CA CYS A 12 20.32 2.10 30.82
C CYS A 12 21.74 1.66 30.45
N ILE A 13 21.93 1.09 29.26
CA ILE A 13 23.27 0.71 28.75
C ILE A 13 24.13 1.96 28.60
N MET A 14 23.56 3.03 28.05
CA MET A 14 24.28 4.28 27.86
C MET A 14 24.58 5.00 29.18
N ASP A 15 23.80 4.82 30.24
CA ASP A 15 24.08 5.42 31.56
C ASP A 15 25.29 4.73 32.23
N VAL A 16 25.54 3.45 31.92
CA VAL A 16 26.75 2.72 32.34
C VAL A 16 27.98 3.14 31.53
N ILE A 17 27.84 3.32 30.21
CA ILE A 17 28.97 3.62 29.31
C ILE A 17 29.34 5.11 29.32
N VAL A 18 28.34 6.01 29.36
CA VAL A 18 28.50 7.47 29.37
C VAL A 18 27.50 8.06 30.38
N PRO A 19 27.88 8.10 31.67
CA PRO A 19 27.01 8.62 32.72
C PRO A 19 26.80 10.13 32.55
N LEU A 20 25.54 10.58 32.57
CA LEU A 20 25.18 11.99 32.69
C LEU A 20 24.88 12.33 34.16
N ASN A 21 24.91 13.63 34.49
CA ASN A 21 24.59 14.12 35.83
C ASN A 21 23.11 13.85 36.21
N ASP A 22 22.25 13.69 35.21
CA ASP A 22 20.86 13.23 35.35
C ASP A 22 20.68 11.91 34.57
N SER A 23 19.96 10.95 35.16
CA SER A 23 19.59 9.68 34.52
C SER A 23 18.66 9.91 33.32
N ARG A 24 18.90 9.19 32.22
CA ARG A 24 18.09 9.35 31.00
C ARG A 24 16.66 8.84 31.24
N PRO A 25 15.61 9.56 30.78
CA PRO A 25 14.24 9.13 31.00
C PRO A 25 13.95 7.83 30.26
N LEU A 26 13.48 6.82 31.00
CA LEU A 26 12.99 5.57 30.46
C LEU A 26 11.67 5.81 29.72
N ARG A 27 11.69 5.67 28.39
CA ARG A 27 10.49 5.86 27.57
C ARG A 27 9.82 4.49 27.35
N PRO A 28 8.54 4.32 27.72
CA PRO A 28 7.82 3.10 27.40
C PRO A 28 7.70 2.95 25.87
N ILE A 29 7.60 1.70 25.40
CA ILE A 29 7.53 1.36 23.97
C ILE A 29 6.29 2.04 23.33
N PHE A 30 5.17 2.03 24.05
CA PHE A 30 3.94 2.72 23.71
C PHE A 30 3.48 3.52 24.93
N LYS A 31 2.90 4.70 24.69
CA LYS A 31 2.20 5.43 25.74
C LYS A 31 0.86 4.73 26.00
N SER A 32 0.66 4.25 27.22
CA SER A 32 -0.57 3.59 27.65
C SER A 32 -0.88 4.04 29.06
N GLU A 33 -2.09 4.55 29.28
CA GLU A 33 -2.55 4.94 30.61
C GLU A 33 -2.81 3.68 31.45
N TYR A 34 -1.83 3.30 32.25
CA TYR A 34 -2.09 2.43 33.41
C TYR A 34 -2.56 3.36 34.52
N PHE A 35 -3.66 3.01 35.20
CA PHE A 35 -4.19 3.78 36.34
C PHE A 35 -3.28 3.70 37.60
N ILE A 36 -1.96 3.64 37.39
CA ILE A 36 -0.88 3.42 38.36
C ILE A 36 0.30 4.30 37.92
N ASP A 37 1.05 4.88 38.86
CA ASP A 37 2.23 5.71 38.56
C ASP A 37 3.28 4.95 37.72
N GLU A 38 3.45 5.40 36.47
CA GLU A 38 4.32 4.78 35.45
C GLU A 38 5.80 4.75 35.88
N ASP A 39 6.26 5.79 36.57
CA ASP A 39 7.67 5.93 36.98
C ASP A 39 8.03 4.96 38.11
N GLN A 40 7.09 4.65 39.01
CA GLN A 40 7.32 3.72 40.12
C GLN A 40 7.20 2.25 39.69
N HIS A 41 6.37 1.95 38.70
CA HIS A 41 6.05 0.59 38.25
C HIS A 41 6.53 0.27 36.84
N PHE A 42 7.61 0.93 36.39
CA PHE A 42 8.10 0.82 35.02
C PHE A 42 8.39 -0.63 34.57
N PHE A 43 9.12 -1.43 35.35
CA PHE A 43 9.52 -2.79 34.95
C PHE A 43 8.35 -3.77 34.81
N PRO A 44 7.39 -3.85 35.76
CA PRO A 44 6.18 -4.66 35.60
C PRO A 44 5.35 -4.25 34.37
N ILE A 45 5.13 -2.95 34.15
CA ILE A 45 4.39 -2.43 32.99
C ILE A 45 5.12 -2.80 31.70
N TYR A 46 6.44 -2.59 31.66
CA TYR A 46 7.28 -2.95 30.53
C TYR A 46 7.21 -4.44 30.19
N PHE A 47 7.29 -5.32 31.19
CA PHE A 47 7.22 -6.76 31.00
C PHE A 47 5.86 -7.21 30.46
N HIS A 48 4.77 -6.70 31.05
CA HIS A 48 3.42 -6.95 30.57
C HIS A 48 3.24 -6.50 29.11
N MET A 49 3.65 -5.27 28.80
CA MET A 49 3.56 -4.73 27.43
C MET A 49 4.42 -5.53 26.45
N SER A 50 5.60 -5.97 26.85
CA SER A 50 6.48 -6.81 26.03
C SER A 50 5.82 -8.15 25.70
N ILE A 51 5.21 -8.81 26.67
CA ILE A 51 4.48 -10.08 26.45
C ILE A 51 3.32 -9.87 25.49
N VAL A 52 2.49 -8.85 25.71
CA VAL A 52 1.34 -8.56 24.84
C VAL A 52 1.77 -8.31 23.40
N ILE A 53 2.85 -7.53 23.20
CA ILE A 53 3.41 -7.24 21.87
C ILE A 53 3.94 -8.52 21.21
N VAL A 54 4.68 -9.35 21.95
CA VAL A 54 5.23 -10.61 21.42
C VAL A 54 4.09 -11.55 21.00
N ILE A 55 3.07 -11.72 21.83
CA ILE A 55 1.91 -12.56 21.51
C ILE A 55 1.17 -11.98 20.28
N GLY A 56 0.87 -10.69 20.26
CA GLY A 56 0.15 -10.07 19.14
C GLY A 56 0.89 -10.18 17.81
N ILE A 57 2.19 -9.89 17.81
CA ILE A 57 3.01 -9.93 16.58
C ILE A 57 3.24 -11.37 16.11
N THR A 58 3.45 -12.31 17.02
CA THR A 58 3.62 -13.72 16.64
C THR A 58 2.36 -14.28 15.97
N VAL A 59 1.17 -13.93 16.47
CA VAL A 59 -0.10 -14.31 15.82
C VAL A 59 -0.19 -13.73 14.40
N LEU A 60 0.12 -12.44 14.22
CA LEU A 60 0.10 -11.81 12.90
C LEU A 60 1.10 -12.46 11.93
N ILE A 61 2.36 -12.64 12.36
CA ILE A 61 3.40 -13.28 11.56
C ILE A 61 2.99 -14.73 11.23
N SER A 62 2.38 -15.45 12.16
CA SER A 62 1.93 -16.82 11.90
C SER A 62 0.84 -16.87 10.82
N ALA A 63 -0.10 -15.93 10.82
CA ALA A 63 -1.14 -15.83 9.81
C ALA A 63 -0.54 -15.52 8.42
N ASP A 64 0.44 -14.61 8.36
CA ASP A 64 1.16 -14.29 7.12
C ASP A 64 1.93 -15.50 6.59
N ILE A 65 2.69 -16.19 7.45
CA ILE A 65 3.45 -17.37 7.08
C ILE A 65 2.52 -18.49 6.57
N LEU A 66 1.38 -18.72 7.23
CA LEU A 66 0.40 -19.70 6.79
C LEU A 66 -0.10 -19.39 5.37
N LEU A 67 -0.43 -18.13 5.10
CA LEU A 67 -0.82 -17.70 3.76
C LEU A 67 0.30 -17.94 2.73
N LEU A 68 1.55 -17.60 3.05
CA LEU A 68 2.71 -17.85 2.18
C LEU A 68 2.90 -19.34 1.89
N VAL A 69 2.76 -20.18 2.91
CA VAL A 69 2.89 -21.64 2.78
C VAL A 69 1.77 -22.21 1.91
N PHE A 70 0.52 -21.79 2.13
CA PHE A 70 -0.62 -22.24 1.32
C PHE A 70 -0.48 -21.82 -0.14
N ASN A 71 -0.10 -20.56 -0.40
CA ASN A 71 0.14 -20.08 -1.76
C ASN A 71 1.28 -20.85 -2.44
N SER A 72 2.36 -21.13 -1.72
CA SER A 72 3.48 -21.92 -2.22
C SER A 72 3.07 -23.38 -2.50
N HIS A 73 2.22 -23.95 -1.65
CA HIS A 73 1.69 -25.30 -1.83
C HIS A 73 0.81 -25.40 -3.09
N VAL A 74 -0.09 -24.45 -3.30
CA VAL A 74 -0.91 -24.35 -4.53
C VAL A 74 -0.01 -24.25 -5.77
N CYS A 75 0.98 -23.36 -5.76
CA CYS A 75 1.94 -23.23 -6.86
C CYS A 75 2.69 -24.54 -7.14
N GLY A 76 3.08 -25.25 -6.08
CA GLY A 76 3.73 -26.56 -6.18
C GLY A 76 2.83 -27.62 -6.83
N ILE A 77 1.54 -27.64 -6.46
CA ILE A 77 0.57 -28.56 -7.08
C ILE A 77 0.37 -28.22 -8.56
N PHE A 78 0.20 -26.94 -8.91
CA PHE A 78 0.09 -26.51 -10.31
C PHE A 78 1.31 -26.90 -11.14
N THR A 79 2.52 -26.73 -10.58
CA THR A 79 3.77 -27.16 -11.22
C THR A 79 3.78 -28.68 -11.45
N ALA A 80 3.42 -29.47 -10.44
CA ALA A 80 3.39 -30.92 -10.52
C ALA A 80 2.34 -31.42 -11.53
N VAL A 81 1.17 -30.79 -11.58
CA VAL A 81 0.11 -31.07 -12.57
C VAL A 81 0.60 -30.74 -13.97
N GLY A 82 1.16 -29.54 -14.19
CA GLY A 82 1.68 -29.13 -15.49
C GLY A 82 2.77 -30.08 -15.99
N PHE A 83 3.72 -30.45 -15.12
CA PHE A 83 4.78 -31.41 -15.45
C PHE A 83 4.22 -32.78 -15.88
N ARG A 84 3.23 -33.30 -15.12
CA ARG A 84 2.56 -34.56 -15.43
C ARG A 84 1.83 -34.48 -16.78
N LEU A 85 1.10 -33.41 -17.05
CA LEU A 85 0.40 -33.23 -18.32
C LEU A 85 1.37 -33.20 -19.50
N GLU A 86 2.51 -32.53 -19.37
CA GLU A 86 3.51 -32.46 -20.44
C GLU A 86 4.19 -33.82 -20.71
N HIS A 87 4.58 -34.55 -19.65
CA HIS A 87 5.43 -35.74 -19.78
C HIS A 87 4.66 -37.06 -19.91
N LEU A 88 3.47 -37.18 -19.30
CA LEU A 88 2.66 -38.40 -19.41
C LEU A 88 2.27 -38.70 -20.87
N LEU A 89 2.13 -37.65 -21.69
CA LEU A 89 1.81 -37.76 -23.11
C LEU A 89 3.06 -38.06 -23.95
N LYS A 90 4.23 -37.53 -23.58
CA LYS A 90 5.50 -37.82 -24.26
C LYS A 90 5.98 -39.26 -24.06
N SER A 91 5.90 -39.77 -22.84
CA SER A 91 6.31 -41.16 -22.53
C SER A 91 5.50 -42.21 -23.30
N GLN A 92 4.28 -41.87 -23.73
CA GLN A 92 3.42 -42.75 -24.50
C GLN A 92 3.97 -42.97 -25.91
N THR A 93 4.45 -41.92 -26.57
CA THR A 93 4.94 -41.96 -27.96
C THR A 93 6.19 -42.82 -28.08
N ASP A 94 7.14 -42.70 -27.16
CA ASP A 94 8.38 -43.50 -27.16
C ASP A 94 8.12 -45.00 -26.91
N SER A 95 7.03 -45.33 -26.23
CA SER A 95 6.64 -46.70 -25.87
C SER A 95 5.74 -47.38 -26.91
N THR A 96 5.41 -46.71 -28.01
CA THR A 96 4.43 -47.17 -29.03
C THR A 96 4.81 -48.44 -29.77
N THR A 97 6.01 -48.99 -29.58
CA THR A 97 6.41 -50.21 -30.28
C THR A 97 5.64 -51.46 -29.83
N LEU A 98 5.08 -51.55 -28.60
CA LEU A 98 4.24 -52.69 -28.16
C LEU A 98 3.30 -52.35 -26.96
N LEU A 99 2.29 -51.48 -27.13
CA LEU A 99 1.38 -51.12 -26.01
C LEU A 99 0.25 -52.15 -25.78
N ASP A 100 0.39 -52.94 -24.71
CA ASP A 100 -0.66 -53.77 -24.10
C ASP A 100 -1.90 -52.93 -23.69
N HIS A 101 -3.10 -53.52 -23.76
CA HIS A 101 -4.36 -52.90 -23.31
C HIS A 101 -4.28 -52.40 -21.87
N ARG A 102 -3.51 -53.10 -21.02
CA ARG A 102 -3.27 -52.74 -19.62
C ARG A 102 -2.56 -51.40 -19.47
N SER A 103 -1.55 -51.13 -20.32
CA SER A 103 -0.76 -49.88 -20.27
C SER A 103 -1.61 -48.66 -20.63
N ARG A 104 -2.50 -48.76 -21.64
CA ARG A 104 -3.42 -47.66 -21.97
C ARG A 104 -4.39 -47.34 -20.84
N ARG A 105 -4.92 -48.37 -20.16
CA ARG A 105 -5.85 -48.20 -19.04
C ARG A 105 -5.17 -47.50 -17.87
N MET A 106 -3.92 -47.86 -17.56
CA MET A 106 -3.13 -47.19 -16.53
C MET A 106 -2.87 -45.72 -16.89
N CYS A 107 -2.52 -45.39 -18.15
CA CYS A 107 -2.33 -44.00 -18.56
C CYS A 107 -3.61 -43.17 -18.42
N PHE A 108 -4.74 -43.74 -18.82
CA PHE A 108 -6.05 -43.08 -18.67
C PHE A 108 -6.37 -42.77 -17.21
N GLU A 109 -6.14 -43.72 -16.29
CA GLU A 109 -6.29 -43.51 -14.86
C GLU A 109 -5.35 -42.41 -14.31
N HIS A 110 -4.10 -42.35 -14.80
CA HIS A 110 -3.15 -41.30 -14.40
C HIS A 110 -3.58 -39.91 -14.87
N ILE A 111 -4.15 -39.78 -16.07
CA ILE A 111 -4.66 -38.51 -16.60
C ILE A 111 -5.88 -38.06 -15.79
N ILE A 112 -6.84 -38.94 -15.54
CA ILE A 112 -8.01 -38.63 -14.69
C ILE A 112 -7.56 -38.15 -13.31
N ARG A 113 -6.60 -38.86 -12.69
CA ARG A 113 -6.06 -38.48 -11.39
C ARG A 113 -5.37 -37.11 -11.43
N THR A 114 -4.65 -36.81 -12.50
CA THR A 114 -3.98 -35.51 -12.67
C THR A 114 -4.99 -34.37 -12.80
N ILE A 115 -6.10 -34.60 -13.52
CA ILE A 115 -7.20 -33.64 -13.65
C ILE A 115 -7.93 -33.46 -12.32
N GLU A 116 -8.14 -34.53 -11.57
CA GLU A 116 -8.74 -34.45 -10.24
C GLU A 116 -7.87 -33.64 -9.28
N ILE A 117 -6.55 -33.84 -9.29
CA ILE A 117 -5.60 -33.04 -8.51
C ILE A 117 -5.63 -31.56 -8.96
N HIS A 118 -5.70 -31.29 -10.26
CA HIS A 118 -5.86 -29.93 -10.78
C HIS A 118 -7.13 -29.26 -10.26
N LYS A 119 -8.27 -29.97 -10.31
CA LYS A 119 -9.55 -29.47 -9.79
C LYS A 119 -9.45 -29.15 -8.29
N ARG A 120 -8.89 -30.05 -7.49
CA ARG A 120 -8.67 -29.84 -6.05
C ARG A 120 -7.75 -28.65 -5.78
N ALA A 121 -6.74 -28.42 -6.63
CA ALA A 121 -5.85 -27.26 -6.50
C ALA A 121 -6.59 -25.94 -6.75
N LEU A 122 -7.49 -25.91 -7.74
CA LEU A 122 -8.35 -24.76 -8.01
C LEU A 122 -9.31 -24.49 -6.84
N GLU A 123 -9.98 -25.53 -6.34
CA GLU A 123 -10.86 -25.45 -5.17
C GLU A 123 -10.10 -24.96 -3.92
N PHE A 124 -8.86 -25.42 -3.72
CA PHE A 124 -8.02 -24.98 -2.61
C PHE A 124 -7.58 -23.51 -2.76
N ALA A 125 -7.25 -23.06 -3.97
CA ALA A 125 -6.94 -21.65 -4.24
C ALA A 125 -8.15 -20.74 -3.96
N GLU A 126 -9.34 -21.14 -4.36
CA GLU A 126 -10.60 -20.43 -4.06
C GLU A 126 -10.92 -20.41 -2.56
N LEU A 127 -10.61 -21.49 -1.84
CA LEU A 127 -10.74 -21.54 -0.38
C LEU A 127 -9.78 -20.58 0.33
N ILE A 128 -8.53 -20.50 -0.12
CA ILE A 128 -7.55 -19.54 0.42
C ILE A 128 -8.03 -18.11 0.16
N GLU A 129 -8.45 -17.82 -1.07
CA GLU A 129 -8.91 -16.49 -1.46
C GLU A 129 -10.12 -16.05 -0.62
N SER A 130 -11.15 -16.89 -0.51
CA SER A 130 -12.34 -16.57 0.29
C SER A 130 -12.04 -16.44 1.79
N SER A 131 -11.16 -17.27 2.35
CA SER A 131 -10.82 -17.24 3.78
C SER A 131 -10.00 -15.99 4.15
N TYR A 132 -9.07 -15.58 3.28
CA TYR A 132 -8.18 -14.45 3.54
C TYR A 132 -8.63 -13.12 2.92
N SER A 133 -9.73 -13.09 2.16
CA SER A 133 -10.18 -11.90 1.42
C SER A 133 -10.31 -10.66 2.30
N PHE A 134 -10.93 -10.80 3.47
CA PHE A 134 -11.12 -9.69 4.41
C PHE A 134 -9.82 -9.28 5.10
N PHE A 135 -9.02 -10.27 5.52
CA PHE A 135 -7.70 -10.02 6.13
C PHE A 135 -6.79 -9.24 5.19
N LEU A 136 -6.74 -9.64 3.93
CA LEU A 136 -5.95 -8.97 2.90
C LEU A 136 -6.45 -7.56 2.60
N LEU A 137 -7.77 -7.32 2.63
CA LEU A 137 -8.33 -5.98 2.49
C LEU A 137 -7.90 -5.08 3.65
N PHE A 138 -8.00 -5.56 4.89
CA PHE A 138 -7.53 -4.84 6.06
C PHE A 138 -6.01 -4.59 5.99
N GLN A 139 -5.24 -5.57 5.53
CA GLN A 139 -3.80 -5.45 5.36
C GLN A 139 -3.42 -4.37 4.35
N VAL A 140 -4.07 -4.32 3.17
CA VAL A 140 -3.80 -3.29 2.16
C VAL A 140 -4.19 -1.91 2.70
N GLY A 141 -5.38 -1.77 3.28
CA GLY A 141 -5.85 -0.50 3.82
C GLY A 141 -4.96 0.04 4.96
N SER A 142 -4.59 -0.83 5.91
CA SER A 142 -3.68 -0.45 7.00
C SER A 142 -2.29 -0.11 6.48
N SER A 143 -1.74 -0.89 5.54
CA SER A 143 -0.41 -0.64 4.97
C SER A 143 -0.32 0.71 4.23
N LEU A 144 -1.37 1.10 3.52
CA LEU A 144 -1.49 2.38 2.82
C LEU A 144 -1.42 3.56 3.80
N VAL A 145 -2.23 3.49 4.86
CA VAL A 145 -2.26 4.52 5.91
C VAL A 145 -0.91 4.58 6.63
N CYS A 146 -0.39 3.45 7.08
CA CYS A 146 0.86 3.42 7.83
C CYS A 146 2.07 3.87 6.98
N MET A 147 2.15 3.53 5.70
CA MET A 147 3.20 4.03 4.81
C MET A 147 3.12 5.55 4.65
N SER A 148 1.92 6.10 4.40
CA SER A 148 1.76 7.56 4.25
C SER A 148 2.17 8.33 5.52
N LEU A 149 1.83 7.82 6.71
CA LEU A 149 2.22 8.39 7.99
C LEU A 149 3.73 8.26 8.26
N SER A 150 4.33 7.12 7.92
CA SER A 150 5.77 6.91 8.10
C SER A 150 6.60 7.89 7.28
N LEU A 151 6.22 8.12 6.01
CA LEU A 151 6.85 9.10 5.12
C LEU A 151 6.72 10.52 5.68
N TYR A 152 5.55 10.86 6.22
CA TYR A 152 5.32 12.14 6.87
C TYR A 152 6.21 12.34 8.10
N GLN A 153 6.33 11.33 8.96
CA GLN A 153 7.17 11.38 10.16
C GLN A 153 8.67 11.52 9.83
N ILE A 154 9.14 10.86 8.77
CA ILE A 154 10.52 11.01 8.29
C ILE A 154 10.84 12.48 7.98
N LEU A 155 9.91 13.20 7.34
CA LEU A 155 10.13 14.61 7.00
C LEU A 155 10.14 15.55 8.20
N ILE A 156 9.24 15.36 9.16
CA ILE A 156 9.21 16.21 10.37
C ILE A 156 10.52 16.05 11.16
N VAL A 157 10.99 14.80 11.25
CA VAL A 157 12.07 14.41 12.15
C VAL A 157 13.43 14.36 11.43
N LEU A 158 13.50 14.81 10.18
CA LEU A 158 14.71 14.76 9.35
C LEU A 158 15.95 15.37 10.02
N LYS A 159 15.75 16.40 10.87
CA LYS A 159 16.84 17.06 11.61
C LYS A 159 17.39 16.23 12.78
N LYS A 160 16.67 15.21 13.26
CA LYS A 160 17.10 14.31 14.33
C LYS A 160 17.46 12.94 13.72
N SER A 161 18.76 12.73 13.50
CA SER A 161 19.30 11.55 12.79
C SER A 161 18.83 10.20 13.33
N SER A 162 18.80 10.02 14.66
CA SER A 162 18.40 8.74 15.30
C SER A 162 16.92 8.40 15.09
N GLU A 163 16.02 9.38 15.23
CA GLU A 163 14.58 9.15 15.06
C GLU A 163 14.20 9.01 13.57
N ALA A 164 14.84 9.77 12.67
CA ALA A 164 14.63 9.65 11.23
C ALA A 164 14.99 8.24 10.71
N PHE A 165 16.11 7.67 11.19
CA PHE A 165 16.54 6.32 10.82
C PHE A 165 15.51 5.25 11.24
N ARG A 166 14.89 5.37 12.42
CA ARG A 166 13.84 4.44 12.87
C ARG A 166 12.64 4.44 11.94
N TYR A 167 12.14 5.62 11.54
CA TYR A 167 11.00 5.71 10.64
C TYR A 167 11.33 5.24 9.23
N LEU A 168 12.56 5.49 8.76
CA LEU A 168 13.04 4.96 7.48
C LEU A 168 13.10 3.43 7.49
N ALA A 169 13.65 2.83 8.56
CA ALA A 169 13.71 1.38 8.70
C ALA A 169 12.29 0.76 8.77
N PHE A 170 11.36 1.44 9.43
CA PHE A 170 9.96 1.02 9.49
C PHE A 170 9.28 1.09 8.11
N ALA A 171 9.46 2.19 7.37
CA ALA A 171 8.93 2.34 6.01
C ALA A 171 9.51 1.28 5.05
N ALA A 172 10.82 1.00 5.16
CA ALA A 172 11.45 -0.07 4.39
C ALA A 172 10.88 -1.45 4.74
N ALA A 173 10.67 -1.75 6.04
CA ALA A 173 10.06 -2.99 6.48
C ALA A 173 8.62 -3.16 5.96
N GLN A 174 7.84 -2.08 5.91
CA GLN A 174 6.49 -2.10 5.34
C GLN A 174 6.51 -2.38 3.84
N LEU A 175 7.41 -1.75 3.09
CA LEU A 175 7.57 -2.02 1.66
C LEU A 175 7.92 -3.49 1.39
N VAL A 176 8.85 -4.05 2.17
CA VAL A 176 9.21 -5.47 2.08
C VAL A 176 8.01 -6.36 2.43
N HIS A 177 7.25 -6.02 3.47
CA HIS A 177 6.07 -6.80 3.87
C HIS A 177 5.02 -6.86 2.76
N ILE A 178 4.65 -5.72 2.17
CA ILE A 178 3.67 -5.69 1.06
C ILE A 178 4.22 -6.46 -0.15
N PHE A 179 5.51 -6.31 -0.47
CA PHE A 179 6.15 -7.07 -1.54
C PHE A 179 6.06 -8.58 -1.31
N CYS A 180 6.35 -9.04 -0.09
CA CYS A 180 6.23 -10.45 0.31
C CYS A 180 4.80 -10.99 0.18
N MET A 181 3.78 -10.14 0.29
CA MET A 181 2.38 -10.54 0.09
C MET A 181 1.97 -10.53 -1.39
N CYS A 182 2.44 -9.56 -2.17
CA CYS A 182 2.11 -9.45 -3.60
C CYS A 182 2.84 -10.47 -4.49
N TYR A 183 4.06 -10.85 -4.13
CA TYR A 183 4.87 -11.77 -4.94
C TYR A 183 4.29 -13.20 -5.06
N PRO A 184 3.81 -13.85 -3.98
CA PRO A 184 3.09 -15.12 -4.06
C PRO A 184 1.80 -15.03 -4.87
N GLY A 185 1.09 -13.89 -4.79
CA GLY A 185 -0.11 -13.64 -5.60
C GLY A 185 0.22 -13.66 -7.10
N GLN A 186 1.32 -13.02 -7.50
CA GLN A 186 1.84 -13.09 -8.87
C GLN A 186 2.18 -14.53 -9.27
N LYS A 187 2.88 -15.28 -8.40
CA LYS A 187 3.21 -16.69 -8.67
C LYS A 187 1.96 -17.52 -8.94
N ILE A 188 0.90 -17.38 -8.16
CA ILE A 188 -0.34 -18.15 -8.39
C ILE A 188 -0.89 -17.88 -9.80
N ILE A 189 -0.89 -16.62 -10.24
CA ILE A 189 -1.33 -16.24 -11.59
C ILE A 189 -0.43 -16.90 -12.65
N ASP A 190 0.89 -16.80 -12.48
CA ASP A 190 1.86 -17.34 -13.42
C ASP A 190 1.78 -18.88 -13.51
N TYR A 191 1.80 -19.58 -12.38
CA TYR A 191 1.75 -21.05 -12.34
C TYR A 191 0.39 -21.62 -12.79
N SER A 192 -0.72 -20.92 -12.52
CA SER A 192 -2.04 -21.39 -12.98
C SER A 192 -2.23 -21.21 -14.49
N SER A 193 -1.71 -20.12 -15.07
CA SER A 193 -1.74 -19.89 -16.52
C SER A 193 -0.76 -20.79 -17.29
N ASP A 194 0.41 -21.09 -16.71
CA ASP A 194 1.42 -21.97 -17.30
C ASP A 194 0.91 -23.41 -17.55
N ILE A 195 -0.09 -23.87 -16.80
CA ILE A 195 -0.74 -25.17 -17.05
C ILE A 195 -1.30 -25.25 -18.46
N CYS A 196 -1.85 -24.14 -18.99
CA CYS A 196 -2.36 -24.09 -20.36
C CYS A 196 -1.25 -24.39 -21.37
N ILE A 197 -0.07 -23.79 -21.19
CA ILE A 197 1.08 -23.94 -22.09
C ILE A 197 1.64 -25.36 -21.99
N LYS A 198 1.81 -25.89 -20.77
CA LYS A 198 2.31 -27.26 -20.53
C LYS A 198 1.36 -28.36 -20.99
N ALA A 199 0.06 -28.15 -20.85
CA ALA A 199 -0.95 -29.06 -21.37
C ALA A 199 -0.96 -29.06 -22.90
N TYR A 200 -0.78 -27.89 -23.51
CA TYR A 200 -0.71 -27.75 -24.97
C TYR A 200 0.57 -28.32 -25.58
N SER A 201 1.72 -28.19 -24.89
CA SER A 201 3.01 -28.70 -25.35
C SER A 201 3.18 -30.22 -25.22
N GLY A 202 2.25 -30.90 -24.54
CA GLY A 202 2.17 -32.36 -24.53
C GLY A 202 1.76 -32.93 -25.89
N LEU A 203 2.08 -34.20 -26.14
CA LEU A 203 1.69 -34.93 -27.37
C LEU A 203 0.21 -35.38 -27.31
N TRP A 204 -0.70 -34.47 -26.94
CA TRP A 204 -2.13 -34.76 -26.72
C TRP A 204 -2.83 -35.22 -28.00
N TYR A 205 -2.33 -34.82 -29.17
CA TYR A 205 -2.87 -35.18 -30.49
C TYR A 205 -2.63 -36.65 -30.87
N GLU A 206 -1.71 -37.33 -30.19
CA GLU A 206 -1.45 -38.78 -30.38
C GLU A 206 -2.25 -39.65 -29.41
N ALA A 207 -2.94 -39.02 -28.45
CA ALA A 207 -3.71 -39.73 -27.44
C ALA A 207 -5.06 -40.24 -27.99
N PRO A 208 -5.74 -41.18 -27.30
CA PRO A 208 -7.13 -41.53 -27.60
C PRO A 208 -8.09 -40.33 -27.57
N ILE A 209 -9.21 -40.43 -28.30
CA ILE A 209 -10.23 -39.35 -28.42
C ILE A 209 -10.85 -38.93 -27.08
N GLU A 210 -10.89 -39.84 -26.11
CA GLU A 210 -11.41 -39.58 -24.76
C GLU A 210 -10.50 -38.61 -23.99
N ILE A 211 -9.18 -38.78 -24.12
CA ILE A 211 -8.16 -37.94 -23.48
C ILE A 211 -8.11 -36.55 -24.13
N HIS A 212 -8.31 -36.47 -25.45
CA HIS A 212 -8.41 -35.19 -26.17
C HIS A 212 -9.45 -34.26 -25.53
N ARG A 213 -10.66 -34.77 -25.27
CA ARG A 213 -11.75 -33.98 -24.67
C ARG A 213 -11.40 -33.48 -23.28
N LEU A 214 -10.78 -34.33 -22.47
CA LEU A 214 -10.36 -34.00 -21.11
C LEU A 214 -9.27 -32.92 -21.08
N ILE A 215 -8.25 -33.03 -21.93
CA ILE A 215 -7.18 -32.04 -22.03
C ILE A 215 -7.72 -30.70 -22.53
N LEU A 216 -8.62 -30.71 -23.53
CA LEU A 216 -9.29 -29.49 -24.00
C LEU A 216 -10.04 -28.76 -22.87
N LEU A 217 -10.69 -29.49 -21.96
CA LEU A 217 -11.34 -28.89 -20.79
C LEU A 217 -10.33 -28.27 -19.82
N VAL A 218 -9.19 -28.93 -19.59
CA VAL A 218 -8.10 -28.40 -18.75
C VAL A 218 -7.51 -27.13 -19.36
N ILE A 219 -7.19 -27.14 -20.66
CA ILE A 219 -6.69 -25.97 -21.40
C ILE A 219 -7.69 -24.82 -21.28
N ARG A 220 -8.97 -25.07 -21.59
CA ARG A 220 -10.03 -24.06 -21.52
C ARG A 220 -10.18 -23.48 -20.11
N ARG A 221 -10.09 -24.30 -19.07
CA ARG A 221 -10.14 -23.84 -17.67
C ARG A 221 -8.90 -23.04 -17.28
N SER A 222 -7.72 -23.42 -17.76
CA SER A 222 -6.43 -22.79 -17.43
C SER A 222 -6.23 -21.44 -18.11
N LEU A 223 -7.03 -21.11 -19.14
CA LEU A 223 -7.08 -19.75 -19.72
C LEU A 223 -7.60 -18.70 -18.73
N GLN A 224 -8.33 -19.11 -17.70
CA GLN A 224 -8.73 -18.25 -16.59
C GLN A 224 -7.81 -18.53 -15.39
N PRO A 225 -6.77 -17.70 -15.17
CA PRO A 225 -5.84 -17.91 -14.06
C PRO A 225 -6.53 -17.69 -12.71
N CYS A 226 -5.92 -18.25 -11.68
CA CYS A 226 -6.35 -18.04 -10.30
C CYS A 226 -5.83 -16.70 -9.80
N TYR A 227 -6.70 -15.93 -9.13
CA TYR A 227 -6.34 -14.64 -8.54
C TYR A 227 -6.54 -14.69 -7.04
N LEU A 228 -5.58 -14.14 -6.30
CA LEU A 228 -5.76 -13.84 -4.89
C LEU A 228 -6.29 -12.41 -4.77
N THR A 229 -7.49 -12.22 -4.22
CA THR A 229 -8.11 -10.90 -4.13
C THR A 229 -8.42 -10.45 -2.71
N ALA A 230 -8.25 -9.17 -2.44
CA ALA A 230 -8.76 -8.46 -1.27
C ALA A 230 -10.17 -7.94 -1.56
N GLY A 231 -11.14 -8.42 -0.79
CA GLY A 231 -12.55 -8.01 -0.87
C GLY A 231 -13.16 -8.08 -2.27
N LYS A 232 -12.69 -9.00 -3.15
CA LYS A 232 -13.10 -9.14 -4.56
C LYS A 232 -12.87 -7.93 -5.46
N ALA A 233 -12.18 -6.89 -4.97
CA ALA A 233 -11.93 -5.66 -5.71
C ALA A 233 -10.47 -5.48 -6.09
N PHE A 234 -9.54 -5.92 -5.23
CA PHE A 234 -8.12 -5.67 -5.38
C PHE A 234 -7.33 -6.97 -5.55
N ILE A 235 -6.65 -7.14 -6.69
CA ILE A 235 -5.88 -8.35 -7.00
C ILE A 235 -4.46 -8.21 -6.43
N PHE A 236 -3.93 -9.26 -5.80
CA PHE A 236 -2.53 -9.28 -5.37
C PHE A 236 -1.62 -9.70 -6.52
N CYS A 237 -0.91 -8.73 -7.07
CA CYS A 237 0.11 -8.91 -8.11
C CYS A 237 1.18 -7.82 -7.98
N LEU A 238 2.25 -7.91 -8.76
CA LEU A 238 3.33 -6.91 -8.74
C LEU A 238 2.87 -5.53 -9.26
N GLU A 239 1.89 -5.50 -10.16
CA GLU A 239 1.28 -4.24 -10.62
C GLU A 239 0.56 -3.53 -9.46
N SER A 240 -0.22 -4.28 -8.69
CA SER A 240 -0.90 -3.80 -7.49
C SER A 240 0.06 -3.33 -6.39
N PHE A 241 1.24 -3.94 -6.26
CA PHE A 241 2.28 -3.42 -5.37
C PHE A 241 2.70 -2.00 -5.79
N SER A 242 2.94 -1.78 -7.09
CA SER A 242 3.27 -0.45 -7.61
C SER A 242 2.13 0.56 -7.36
N THR A 243 0.87 0.16 -7.53
CA THR A 243 -0.27 1.07 -7.29
C THR A 243 -0.41 1.43 -5.81
N ILE A 244 -0.16 0.50 -4.87
CA ILE A 244 -0.15 0.80 -3.42
C ILE A 244 0.96 1.80 -3.08
N VAL A 245 2.18 1.60 -3.61
CA VAL A 245 3.29 2.52 -3.37
C VAL A 245 2.96 3.91 -3.93
N GLN A 246 2.47 4.00 -5.17
CA GLN A 246 2.09 5.27 -5.79
C GLN A 246 1.00 5.98 -4.99
N THR A 247 -0.10 5.29 -4.65
CA THR A 247 -1.20 5.88 -3.87
C THR A 247 -0.75 6.35 -2.49
N SER A 248 0.12 5.59 -1.81
CA SER A 248 0.68 6.01 -0.52
C SER A 248 1.51 7.29 -0.62
N THR A 249 2.32 7.44 -1.68
CA THR A 249 3.08 8.67 -1.94
C THR A 249 2.17 9.86 -2.28
N SER A 250 1.08 9.62 -3.02
CA SER A 250 0.07 10.64 -3.30
C SER A 250 -0.63 11.12 -2.03
N TYR A 251 -1.05 10.21 -1.15
CA TYR A 251 -1.63 10.59 0.15
C TYR A 251 -0.65 11.35 1.04
N PHE A 252 0.61 10.94 1.05
CA PHE A 252 1.68 11.68 1.72
C PHE A 252 1.83 13.11 1.15
N MET A 253 1.86 13.29 -0.16
CA MET A 253 1.92 14.61 -0.80
C MET A 253 0.70 15.47 -0.44
N LEU A 254 -0.50 14.88 -0.42
CA LEU A 254 -1.72 15.59 0.00
C LEU A 254 -1.61 16.05 1.45
N SER A 255 -1.12 15.21 2.35
CA SER A 255 -0.94 15.57 3.76
C SER A 255 0.02 16.76 3.92
N MET A 256 1.13 16.78 3.18
CA MET A 256 2.10 17.89 3.16
C MET A 256 1.47 19.21 2.70
N ILE A 257 0.65 19.17 1.65
CA ILE A 257 -0.02 20.36 1.10
C ILE A 257 -1.01 20.93 2.12
N LEU A 258 -1.83 20.07 2.73
CA LEU A 258 -2.83 20.48 3.73
C LEU A 258 -2.18 21.17 4.94
N ILE A 259 -1.03 20.67 5.41
CA ILE A 259 -0.31 21.26 6.54
C ILE A 259 0.29 22.60 6.17
N THR A 260 0.94 22.69 5.01
CA THR A 260 1.52 23.95 4.52
C THR A 260 0.45 25.03 4.38
N TYR A 261 -0.73 24.63 3.89
CA TYR A 261 -1.89 25.51 3.78
C TYR A 261 -2.44 25.95 5.15
N SER A 262 -2.58 25.02 6.09
CA SER A 262 -3.00 25.34 7.47
C SER A 262 -2.03 26.30 8.16
N TYR A 263 -0.72 26.07 8.02
CA TYR A 263 0.32 26.96 8.55
C TYR A 263 0.23 28.37 7.95
N TYR A 264 0.00 28.47 6.65
CA TYR A 264 -0.17 29.76 5.97
C TYR A 264 -1.43 30.50 6.44
N ILE A 265 -2.54 29.80 6.65
CA ILE A 265 -3.77 30.39 7.23
C ILE A 265 -3.49 30.94 8.63
N VAL A 266 -2.81 30.20 9.50
CA VAL A 266 -2.49 30.65 10.87
C VAL A 266 -1.60 31.88 10.84
N ILE A 267 -0.60 31.94 9.95
CA ILE A 267 0.25 33.13 9.77
C ILE A 267 -0.58 34.32 9.32
N ILE A 268 -1.44 34.15 8.31
CA ILE A 268 -2.32 35.20 7.82
C ILE A 268 -3.24 35.69 8.95
N GLN A 269 -3.87 34.77 9.68
CA GLN A 269 -4.75 35.12 10.80
C GLN A 269 -3.99 35.89 11.87
N ARG A 270 -2.77 35.48 12.22
CA ARG A 270 -1.91 36.20 13.18
C ARG A 270 -1.48 37.57 12.67
N TYR A 271 -1.22 37.72 11.37
CA TYR A 271 -0.90 39.01 10.75
C TYR A 271 -2.11 39.95 10.74
N TYR A 272 -3.32 39.46 10.46
CA TYR A 272 -4.55 40.24 10.50
C TYR A 272 -4.98 40.57 11.94
N LEU A 273 -4.74 39.69 12.91
CA LEU A 273 -5.01 39.98 14.33
C LEU A 273 -4.09 41.07 14.90
N HIS A 274 -2.86 41.19 14.38
CA HIS A 274 -1.93 42.26 14.75
C HIS A 274 -2.29 43.62 14.10
N ILE A 275 -3.21 43.63 13.13
CA ILE A 275 -3.76 44.85 12.53
C ILE A 275 -5.18 45.02 13.07
N ASP A 276 -5.34 45.65 14.24
CA ASP A 276 -6.62 45.97 14.88
C ASP A 276 -7.64 46.58 13.89
N ARG A 277 -8.43 45.73 13.22
CA ARG A 277 -9.57 46.13 12.39
C ARG A 277 -10.64 45.03 12.43
N PRO A 278 -11.92 45.40 12.65
CA PRO A 278 -12.97 44.43 12.87
C PRO A 278 -13.28 43.65 11.58
N PHE A 279 -13.43 42.33 11.74
CA PHE A 279 -14.07 41.34 10.88
C PHE A 279 -14.12 41.62 9.36
N CYS A 280 -13.39 40.80 8.60
CA CYS A 280 -13.76 40.50 7.21
C CYS A 280 -13.86 38.99 7.04
N HIS A 281 -15.09 38.48 6.89
CA HIS A 281 -15.35 37.11 6.45
C HIS A 281 -14.68 36.86 5.11
N VAL A 282 -13.68 36.01 5.08
CA VAL A 282 -13.08 35.51 3.83
C VAL A 282 -13.89 34.29 3.40
N THR A 283 -14.78 34.45 2.42
CA THR A 283 -15.44 33.33 1.76
C THR A 283 -14.61 32.90 0.55
N CYS A 284 -14.33 31.59 0.45
CA CYS A 284 -13.55 31.00 -0.64
C CYS A 284 -14.52 30.45 -1.70
N ARG A 285 -14.45 30.93 -2.94
CA ARG A 285 -15.14 30.32 -4.10
C ARG A 285 -14.10 29.84 -5.11
N TYR A 286 -14.17 28.56 -5.46
CA TYR A 286 -13.42 28.00 -6.58
C TYR A 286 -14.26 28.10 -7.86
N ARG A 287 -13.60 28.32 -9.00
CA ARG A 287 -14.22 28.22 -10.32
C ARG A 287 -13.32 27.36 -11.21
N LEU A 288 -13.83 26.21 -11.63
CA LEU A 288 -13.19 25.37 -12.65
C LEU A 288 -13.29 26.07 -14.00
N ILE A 289 -12.15 26.25 -14.67
CA ILE A 289 -12.10 26.77 -16.04
C ILE A 289 -11.40 25.72 -16.90
N THR A 290 -12.09 25.27 -17.95
CA THR A 290 -11.59 24.32 -18.95
C THR A 290 -10.92 25.08 -20.10
N CYS A 291 -9.65 24.81 -20.35
CA CYS A 291 -8.94 25.25 -21.57
C CYS A 291 -7.92 24.19 -21.99
N ASN A 292 -8.02 23.70 -23.22
CA ASN A 292 -7.08 22.77 -23.86
C ASN A 292 -6.67 21.54 -23.02
N ASN A 293 -7.64 20.71 -22.61
CA ASN A 293 -7.43 19.41 -21.95
C ASN A 293 -6.58 19.43 -20.65
N LEU A 294 -6.42 20.61 -20.03
CA LEU A 294 -5.99 20.74 -18.64
C LEU A 294 -7.08 21.48 -17.84
N TYR A 295 -7.48 20.90 -16.71
CA TYR A 295 -8.34 21.57 -15.75
C TYR A 295 -7.49 22.50 -14.88
N THR A 296 -7.66 23.80 -15.07
CA THR A 296 -7.04 24.80 -14.20
C THR A 296 -8.02 25.21 -13.10
N ILE A 297 -7.66 24.93 -11.84
CA ILE A 297 -8.42 25.40 -10.68
C ILE A 297 -8.04 26.86 -10.42
N ARG A 298 -8.95 27.79 -10.75
CA ARG A 298 -8.74 29.21 -10.48
C ARG A 298 -9.37 29.55 -9.13
N ILE A 299 -8.53 29.66 -8.11
CA ILE A 299 -8.95 30.07 -6.77
C ILE A 299 -9.06 31.60 -6.76
N VAL A 300 -10.30 32.11 -6.74
CA VAL A 300 -10.55 33.56 -6.64
C VAL A 300 -10.87 33.87 -5.18
N LEU A 301 -9.85 34.31 -4.44
CA LEU A 301 -10.04 34.91 -3.11
C LEU A 301 -10.79 36.25 -3.26
N THR A 302 -12.10 36.23 -3.09
CA THR A 302 -13.00 37.39 -3.24
C THR A 302 -12.73 38.51 -2.22
N GLY A 303 -11.93 38.27 -1.18
CA GLY A 303 -11.44 39.30 -0.24
C GLY A 303 -10.38 40.25 -0.83
N ILE A 304 -9.70 39.88 -1.91
CA ILE A 304 -8.61 40.69 -2.48
C ILE A 304 -9.13 41.97 -3.15
N LYS A 305 -10.38 41.99 -3.66
CA LYS A 305 -10.94 43.18 -4.33
C LYS A 305 -11.08 44.35 -3.35
N TYR A 306 -11.52 44.09 -2.12
CA TYR A 306 -11.64 45.11 -1.06
C TYR A 306 -10.27 45.62 -0.60
N ILE A 307 -9.30 44.71 -0.44
CA ILE A 307 -7.91 45.06 -0.10
C ILE A 307 -7.29 45.90 -1.22
N LYS A 308 -7.49 45.54 -2.49
CA LYS A 308 -6.93 46.27 -3.64
C LYS A 308 -7.50 47.69 -3.76
N THR A 309 -8.76 47.92 -3.41
CA THR A 309 -9.38 49.25 -3.41
C THR A 309 -8.89 50.09 -2.21
N LYS A 310 -8.81 49.49 -1.02
CA LYS A 310 -8.39 50.18 0.21
C LYS A 310 -6.88 50.44 0.27
N LEU A 311 -6.08 49.57 -0.33
CA LEU A 311 -4.65 49.78 -0.52
C LEU A 311 -4.39 50.86 -1.58
N ARG A 312 -5.25 51.01 -2.60
CA ARG A 312 -5.15 52.09 -3.61
C ARG A 312 -5.42 53.47 -2.99
N THR A 313 -6.32 53.57 -2.00
CA THR A 313 -6.49 54.77 -1.17
C THR A 313 -5.35 54.98 -0.17
N TYR A 314 -4.84 53.92 0.48
CA TYR A 314 -3.71 54.01 1.43
C TYR A 314 -2.39 54.43 0.75
N ILE A 315 -2.16 53.95 -0.48
CA ILE A 315 -1.03 54.28 -1.34
C ILE A 315 -1.18 55.68 -1.99
N GLY A 316 -2.37 56.29 -1.92
CA GLY A 316 -2.61 57.70 -2.27
C GLY A 316 -1.81 58.67 -1.39
N LEU A 317 -1.46 58.26 -0.17
CA LEU A 317 -0.93 59.13 0.89
C LEU A 317 0.59 59.06 1.10
N ARG A 318 1.34 58.23 0.35
CA ARG A 318 2.80 58.10 0.53
C ARG A 318 3.55 57.99 -0.80
N GLY A 319 4.72 58.64 -0.85
CA GLY A 319 5.51 58.94 -2.05
C GLY A 319 5.92 57.74 -2.93
N ARG A 320 6.29 58.06 -4.18
CA ARG A 320 6.46 57.14 -5.34
C ARG A 320 7.32 55.90 -5.12
N ARG A 321 8.24 55.87 -4.14
CA ARG A 321 9.18 54.74 -3.93
C ARG A 321 8.54 53.55 -3.19
N GLN A 322 7.71 53.78 -2.17
CA GLN A 322 6.97 52.71 -1.46
C GLN A 322 5.83 52.10 -2.29
N ARG A 323 5.36 52.82 -3.32
CA ARG A 323 4.38 52.33 -4.31
C ARG A 323 4.85 51.09 -5.08
N SER A 324 6.12 51.10 -5.50
CA SER A 324 6.70 50.07 -6.37
C SER A 324 6.86 48.73 -5.64
N GLU A 325 7.46 48.74 -4.46
CA GLU A 325 7.71 47.52 -3.67
C GLU A 325 6.44 46.85 -3.17
N ALA A 326 5.45 47.64 -2.75
CA ALA A 326 4.16 47.12 -2.31
C ALA A 326 3.37 46.46 -3.46
N PHE A 327 3.40 47.06 -4.66
CA PHE A 327 2.77 46.46 -5.85
C PHE A 327 3.48 45.17 -6.28
N LEU A 328 4.81 45.11 -6.19
CA LEU A 328 5.58 43.92 -6.54
C LEU A 328 5.30 42.75 -5.57
N LYS A 329 5.20 43.05 -4.26
CA LYS A 329 4.82 42.07 -3.23
C LYS A 329 3.37 41.59 -3.39
N LEU A 330 2.42 42.46 -3.73
CA LEU A 330 1.04 42.05 -4.00
C LEU A 330 0.88 41.23 -5.28
N LYS A 331 1.67 41.51 -6.32
CA LYS A 331 1.63 40.74 -7.59
C LYS A 331 2.13 39.30 -7.40
N LYS A 332 3.08 39.07 -6.48
CA LYS A 332 3.53 37.73 -6.09
C LYS A 332 2.48 36.94 -5.29
N ILE A 333 1.66 37.62 -4.48
CA ILE A 333 0.62 36.96 -3.66
C ILE A 333 -0.62 36.56 -4.50
N THR A 334 -0.82 37.17 -5.67
CA THR A 334 -2.05 36.99 -6.48
C THR A 334 -2.03 35.88 -7.52
N TYR A 335 -0.89 35.22 -7.76
CA TYR A 335 -0.78 34.17 -8.78
C TYR A 335 -0.08 32.94 -8.20
N PHE A 336 -0.87 31.95 -7.77
CA PHE A 336 -0.40 30.58 -7.53
C PHE A 336 -1.12 29.71 -8.55
N GLN A 337 -0.39 29.18 -9.54
CA GLN A 337 -0.92 28.34 -10.61
C GLN A 337 -0.39 26.92 -10.38
N VAL A 338 -1.28 25.98 -10.12
CA VAL A 338 -0.97 24.55 -9.97
C VAL A 338 -1.72 23.81 -11.08
N SER A 339 -1.00 23.01 -11.85
CA SER A 339 -1.52 22.22 -12.98
C SER A 339 -1.54 20.74 -12.60
N PHE A 340 -2.68 20.07 -12.78
CA PHE A 340 -2.86 18.64 -12.53
C PHE A 340 -3.10 17.87 -13.85
N SER A 341 -2.81 16.56 -13.85
CA SER A 341 -2.97 15.64 -14.99
C SER A 341 -4.28 14.86 -14.92
N ASN A 342 -4.85 14.50 -16.08
CA ASN A 342 -6.24 14.04 -16.27
C ASN A 342 -6.71 12.82 -15.46
N ARG A 343 -5.81 12.03 -14.84
CA ARG A 343 -6.22 10.87 -14.01
C ARG A 343 -6.66 11.25 -12.60
N GLU A 344 -6.16 12.35 -12.04
CA GLU A 344 -6.39 12.73 -10.64
C GLU A 344 -7.77 13.35 -10.37
N ILE A 345 -8.52 13.68 -11.43
CA ILE A 345 -9.78 14.44 -11.34
C ILE A 345 -11.03 13.55 -11.35
N SER A 346 -10.98 12.37 -11.97
CA SER A 346 -12.13 11.42 -11.99
C SER A 346 -12.52 10.93 -10.59
N PHE A 347 -11.60 10.98 -9.63
CA PHE A 347 -11.82 10.59 -8.23
C PHE A 347 -12.43 11.70 -7.37
N LEU A 348 -12.29 12.97 -7.78
CA LEU A 348 -12.81 14.13 -7.06
C LEU A 348 -14.28 14.44 -7.43
N ASP A 349 -14.69 14.15 -8.68
CA ASP A 349 -16.04 14.45 -9.17
C ASP A 349 -17.13 13.53 -8.57
N SER A 350 -16.78 12.28 -8.23
CA SER A 350 -17.72 11.35 -7.58
C SER A 350 -17.98 11.71 -6.11
N HIS A 351 -17.10 12.50 -5.48
CA HIS A 351 -17.23 12.84 -4.05
C HIS A 351 -17.88 14.20 -3.79
N LEU A 352 -18.00 15.07 -4.81
CA LEU A 352 -18.56 16.42 -4.65
C LEU A 352 -20.03 16.55 -5.10
N THR A 353 -20.63 15.52 -5.69
CA THR A 353 -22.05 15.53 -6.12
C THR A 353 -23.03 14.96 -5.07
N ALA A 354 -22.55 14.58 -3.89
CA ALA A 354 -23.34 13.95 -2.83
C ALA A 354 -23.52 14.78 -1.54
N ASN A 355 -23.36 16.10 -1.56
CA ASN A 355 -23.76 16.98 -0.45
C ASN A 355 -24.18 18.37 -0.92
#